data_AF-A0A366W1J2-F1
#
_entry.id   AF-A0A366W1J2-F1
#
_cell.length_a   1.000
_cell.length_b   1.000
_cell.length_c   1.000
_cell.angle_alpha   90.00
_cell.angle_beta   90.00
_cell.angle_gamma   90.00
#
_symmetry.space_group_name_H-M   'P 1'
#
loop_
_entity.id
_entity.type
_entity.pdbx_description
1 polymer ?
#
loop_
_entity_poly.entity_id
_entity_poly.type
_entity_poly.pdbx_seq_one_letter_code
_entity_poly.pdbx_strand_id
1 'polypeptide(L)'
;MENSFENFVAQFKAQQPVSLAVFFYQAELHLIKQLKDYLQIEQTTERSFFSLVEQAKKIKQKETSKHFWIALLAFNQVNFKPVKNNAQPWLRFVNIIESLQGYSGSQLFDAKNIQVKRQHRLFFAYMLAWEHLRYIAGSEDEYSPSSELLATYSSAHSEEDHVHSDACENNGCSSH
;
A
#
# COMPACT_ATOMS: atom_id res chain seq x y z
N MET A 1 -18.73 -0.18 15.98
CA MET A 1 -17.45 0.51 15.70
C MET A 1 -17.39 0.72 14.21
N GLU A 2 -17.31 1.97 13.75
CA GLU A 2 -17.20 2.27 12.33
C GLU A 2 -15.94 1.59 11.78
N ASN A 3 -16.12 0.68 10.81
CA ASN A 3 -15.04 0.17 9.98
C ASN A 3 -14.62 1.29 9.03
N SER A 4 -14.08 2.38 9.57
CA SER A 4 -13.49 3.45 8.77
C SER A 4 -12.11 3.00 8.30
N PHE A 5 -11.74 3.42 7.09
CA PHE A 5 -10.40 3.20 6.56
C PHE A 5 -9.32 3.81 7.48
N GLU A 6 -9.66 4.85 8.24
CA GLU A 6 -8.76 5.46 9.24
C GLU A 6 -8.42 4.50 10.39
N ASN A 7 -9.41 3.75 10.89
CA ASN A 7 -9.16 2.72 11.91
C ASN A 7 -8.20 1.65 11.37
N PHE A 8 -8.31 1.32 10.09
CA PHE A 8 -7.38 0.42 9.41
C PHE A 8 -5.95 1.00 9.35
N VAL A 9 -5.81 2.26 8.91
CA VAL A 9 -4.51 2.94 8.83
C VAL A 9 -3.87 3.09 10.22
N ALA A 10 -4.65 3.44 11.24
CA ALA A 10 -4.17 3.60 12.61
C ALA A 10 -3.67 2.28 13.22
N GLN A 11 -4.40 1.17 13.04
CA GLN A 11 -3.96 -0.17 13.47
C GLN A 11 -2.64 -0.55 12.80
N PHE A 12 -2.47 -0.19 11.53
CA PHE A 12 -1.23 -0.43 10.81
C PHE A 12 -0.06 0.41 11.35
N LYS A 13 -0.24 1.72 11.54
CA LYS A 13 0.79 2.62 12.10
C LYS A 13 1.23 2.18 13.50
N ALA A 14 0.32 1.65 14.30
CA ALA A 14 0.60 1.13 15.65
C ALA A 14 1.37 -0.20 15.67
N GLN A 15 1.76 -0.75 14.50
CA GLN A 15 2.45 -2.04 14.36
C GLN A 15 1.72 -3.20 15.08
N GLN A 16 0.40 -3.09 15.23
CA GLN A 16 -0.36 -4.13 15.91
C GLN A 16 -0.41 -5.39 15.04
N PRO A 17 -0.37 -6.59 15.63
CA PRO A 17 -0.47 -7.83 14.88
C PRO A 17 -1.87 -7.97 14.28
N VAL A 18 -2.03 -7.58 13.02
CA VAL A 18 -3.25 -7.81 12.24
C VAL A 18 -3.10 -9.09 11.44
N SER A 19 -4.05 -10.02 11.63
CA SER A 19 -4.11 -11.23 10.80
C SER A 19 -4.30 -10.84 9.33
N LEU A 20 -3.54 -11.46 8.42
CA LEU A 20 -3.69 -11.24 6.97
C LEU A 20 -5.13 -11.52 6.50
N ALA A 21 -5.84 -12.48 7.10
CA ALA A 21 -7.22 -12.76 6.74
C ALA A 21 -8.16 -11.59 7.07
N VAL A 22 -8.00 -10.98 8.25
CA VAL A 22 -8.76 -9.80 8.66
C VAL A 22 -8.42 -8.61 7.77
N PHE A 23 -7.13 -8.42 7.48
CA PHE A 23 -6.66 -7.42 6.54
C PHE A 23 -7.35 -7.55 5.18
N PHE A 24 -7.28 -8.73 4.54
CA PHE A 24 -7.84 -8.89 3.19
C PHE A 24 -9.35 -8.69 3.16
N TYR A 25 -10.07 -9.10 4.22
CA TYR A 25 -11.50 -8.85 4.34
C TYR A 25 -11.83 -7.35 4.41
N GLN A 26 -11.19 -6.61 5.32
CA GLN A 26 -11.43 -5.17 5.48
C GLN A 26 -11.00 -4.39 4.23
N ALA A 27 -9.83 -4.74 3.69
CA ALA A 27 -9.30 -4.13 2.48
C ALA A 27 -10.24 -4.32 1.29
N GLU A 28 -10.80 -5.52 1.09
CA GLU A 28 -11.79 -5.77 0.04
C GLU A 28 -13.03 -4.88 0.21
N LEU A 29 -13.58 -4.77 1.42
CA LEU A 29 -14.76 -3.92 1.68
C LEU A 29 -14.50 -2.45 1.32
N HIS A 30 -13.34 -1.92 1.68
CA HIS A 30 -12.95 -0.55 1.33
C HIS A 30 -12.79 -0.36 -0.18
N LEU A 31 -12.18 -1.31 -0.89
CA LEU A 31 -12.05 -1.23 -2.34
C LEU A 31 -13.40 -1.38 -3.05
N ILE A 32 -14.30 -2.22 -2.54
CA ILE A 32 -15.69 -2.34 -3.03
C ILE A 32 -16.39 -0.99 -2.95
N LYS A 33 -16.27 -0.29 -1.81
CA LYS A 33 -16.87 1.03 -1.64
C LYS A 33 -16.39 2.00 -2.73
N GLN A 34 -15.07 2.12 -2.91
CA GLN A 34 -14.51 3.03 -3.91
C GLN A 34 -14.85 2.63 -5.35
N LEU A 35 -14.89 1.33 -5.65
CA LEU A 35 -15.33 0.85 -6.97
C LEU A 35 -16.80 1.16 -7.24
N LYS A 36 -17.67 1.06 -6.22
CA LYS A 36 -19.08 1.45 -6.35
C LYS A 36 -19.22 2.94 -6.56
N ASP A 37 -18.45 3.76 -5.83
CA ASP A 37 -18.43 5.22 -6.02
C ASP A 37 -17.98 5.57 -7.45
N TYR A 38 -16.89 4.96 -7.93
CA TYR A 38 -16.42 5.11 -9.30
C TYR A 38 -17.44 4.67 -10.37
N LEU A 39 -18.17 3.58 -10.11
CA LEU A 39 -19.20 3.05 -11.00
C LEU A 39 -20.57 3.73 -10.84
N GLN A 40 -20.69 4.68 -9.90
CA GLN A 40 -21.96 5.32 -9.53
C GLN A 40 -23.05 4.31 -9.13
N ILE A 41 -22.67 3.24 -8.44
CA ILE A 41 -23.57 2.19 -7.94
C ILE A 41 -23.93 2.49 -6.48
N GLU A 42 -25.20 2.33 -6.13
CA GLU A 42 -25.65 2.46 -4.75
C GLU A 42 -24.91 1.51 -3.80
N GLN A 43 -24.45 2.03 -2.65
CA GLN A 43 -23.64 1.28 -1.69
C GLN A 43 -24.36 0.06 -1.12
N THR A 44 -25.69 0.09 -1.05
CA THR A 44 -26.56 -1.01 -0.63
C THR A 44 -26.62 -2.17 -1.61
N THR A 45 -26.24 -1.97 -2.88
CA THR A 45 -26.32 -3.01 -3.91
C THR A 45 -25.23 -4.05 -3.70
N GLU A 46 -25.59 -5.31 -3.47
CA GLU A 46 -24.61 -6.39 -3.35
C GLU A 46 -23.94 -6.68 -4.69
N ARG A 47 -22.61 -6.57 -4.72
CA ARG A 47 -21.76 -6.89 -5.87
C ARG A 47 -20.45 -7.48 -5.36
N SER A 48 -19.99 -8.53 -6.03
CA SER A 48 -18.66 -9.07 -5.74
C SER A 48 -17.57 -8.12 -6.22
N PHE A 49 -16.45 -8.07 -5.50
CA PHE A 49 -15.30 -7.27 -5.89
C PHE A 49 -14.84 -7.58 -7.32
N PHE A 50 -14.79 -8.86 -7.69
CA PHE A 50 -14.49 -9.30 -9.07
C PHE A 50 -15.42 -8.65 -10.11
N SER A 51 -16.74 -8.66 -9.87
CA SER A 51 -17.70 -8.11 -10.83
C SER A 51 -17.53 -6.60 -11.02
N LEU A 52 -17.25 -5.89 -9.94
CA LEU A 52 -17.00 -4.45 -9.96
C LEU A 52 -15.72 -4.12 -10.74
N VAL A 53 -14.63 -4.85 -10.52
CA VAL A 53 -13.37 -4.65 -11.25
C VAL A 53 -13.54 -4.89 -12.76
N GLU A 54 -14.23 -5.96 -13.15
CA GLU A 54 -14.48 -6.24 -14.58
C GLU A 54 -15.39 -5.20 -15.25
N GLN A 55 -16.32 -4.61 -14.50
CA GLN A 55 -17.13 -3.50 -14.99
C GLN A 55 -16.33 -2.20 -15.09
N ALA A 56 -15.59 -1.84 -14.04
CA ALA A 56 -14.78 -0.62 -13.94
C ALA A 56 -13.74 -0.52 -15.07
N LYS A 57 -13.09 -1.65 -15.39
CA LYS A 57 -12.12 -1.78 -16.49
C LYS A 57 -12.69 -1.41 -17.87
N LYS A 58 -14.01 -1.49 -18.07
CA LYS A 58 -14.65 -1.19 -19.37
C LYS A 58 -14.83 0.31 -19.61
N ILE A 59 -14.81 1.13 -18.57
CA ILE A 59 -15.03 2.59 -18.65
C ILE A 59 -13.84 3.31 -19.32
N LYS A 60 -12.64 2.69 -19.34
CA LYS A 60 -11.43 3.21 -20.00
C LYS A 60 -11.06 4.64 -19.58
N GLN A 61 -10.93 4.85 -18.27
CA GLN A 61 -10.45 6.10 -17.68
C GLN A 61 -8.98 6.36 -18.06
N LYS A 62 -8.64 7.60 -18.43
CA LYS A 62 -7.30 7.98 -18.94
C LYS A 62 -6.22 7.87 -17.88
N GLU A 63 -6.60 8.14 -16.64
CA GLU A 63 -5.73 8.16 -15.46
C GLU A 63 -5.42 6.75 -14.95
N THR A 64 -6.00 5.70 -15.55
CA THR A 64 -5.80 4.30 -15.12
C THR A 64 -5.23 3.42 -16.24
N SER A 65 -4.36 2.49 -15.87
CA SER A 65 -3.77 1.52 -16.80
C SER A 65 -4.43 0.14 -16.74
N LYS A 66 -4.25 -0.66 -17.81
CA LYS A 66 -4.64 -2.08 -17.81
C LYS A 66 -3.97 -2.86 -16.67
N HIS A 67 -2.74 -2.51 -16.33
CA HIS A 67 -1.98 -3.17 -15.26
C HIS A 67 -2.61 -2.94 -13.89
N PHE A 68 -3.14 -1.75 -13.63
CA PHE A 68 -3.85 -1.46 -12.37
C PHE A 68 -5.04 -2.41 -12.16
N TRP A 69 -5.88 -2.58 -13.18
CA TRP A 69 -7.00 -3.52 -13.10
C TRP A 69 -6.54 -4.98 -12.92
N ILE A 70 -5.43 -5.37 -13.55
CA ILE A 70 -4.82 -6.71 -13.34
C ILE A 70 -4.34 -6.85 -11.88
N ALA A 71 -3.81 -5.78 -11.27
CA ALA A 71 -3.42 -5.80 -9.87
C ALA A 71 -4.64 -6.07 -8.97
N LEU A 72 -5.76 -5.35 -9.17
CA LEU A 72 -6.98 -5.57 -8.39
C LEU A 72 -7.54 -6.99 -8.57
N LEU A 73 -7.49 -7.55 -9.79
CA LEU A 73 -7.88 -8.95 -10.01
C LEU A 73 -6.94 -9.93 -9.29
N ALA A 74 -5.64 -9.64 -9.22
CA ALA A 74 -4.69 -10.45 -8.46
C ALA A 74 -4.94 -10.36 -6.94
N PHE A 75 -5.36 -9.19 -6.44
CA PHE A 75 -5.78 -9.01 -5.05
C PHE A 75 -6.99 -9.89 -4.71
N ASN A 76 -7.99 -9.94 -5.59
CA ASN A 76 -9.18 -10.79 -5.42
C ASN A 76 -8.83 -12.29 -5.27
N GLN A 77 -7.81 -12.78 -5.97
CA GLN A 77 -7.44 -14.20 -5.97
C GLN A 77 -6.93 -14.70 -4.60
N VAL A 78 -6.57 -13.78 -3.70
CA VAL A 78 -6.03 -14.08 -2.37
C VAL A 78 -7.12 -14.62 -1.44
N ASN A 79 -8.37 -14.19 -1.61
CA ASN A 79 -9.49 -14.61 -0.77
C ASN A 79 -10.05 -15.99 -1.12
N PHE A 80 -9.69 -16.56 -2.28
CA PHE A 80 -10.36 -17.77 -2.80
C PHE A 80 -9.52 -19.06 -2.77
N LYS A 81 -8.18 -19.02 -2.72
CA LYS A 81 -7.35 -20.25 -2.69
C LYS A 81 -6.00 -20.04 -1.98
N PRO A 82 -5.83 -20.45 -0.71
CA PRO A 82 -4.50 -20.66 -0.15
C PRO A 82 -3.86 -21.85 -0.88
N VAL A 83 -2.97 -21.57 -1.83
CA VAL A 83 -2.24 -22.60 -2.56
C VAL A 83 -1.26 -23.26 -1.59
N LYS A 84 -1.29 -24.61 -1.51
CA LYS A 84 -0.49 -25.44 -0.59
C LYS A 84 1.04 -25.25 -0.68
N ASN A 85 1.53 -24.50 -1.67
CA ASN A 85 2.95 -24.26 -1.90
C ASN A 85 3.23 -22.76 -1.85
N ASN A 86 3.71 -22.20 -0.73
CA ASN A 86 4.52 -20.97 -0.52
C ASN A 86 4.31 -19.70 -1.41
N ALA A 87 3.35 -19.69 -2.31
CA ALA A 87 3.05 -18.63 -3.24
C ALA A 87 2.09 -17.73 -2.51
N GLN A 88 2.64 -16.66 -1.94
CA GLN A 88 1.85 -15.55 -1.43
C GLN A 88 1.16 -14.90 -2.64
N PRO A 89 -0.12 -15.20 -2.92
CA PRO A 89 -0.75 -14.82 -4.20
C PRO A 89 -0.85 -13.31 -4.35
N TRP A 90 -0.90 -12.61 -3.21
CA TRP A 90 -0.92 -11.16 -3.08
C TRP A 90 0.40 -10.49 -3.47
N LEU A 91 1.53 -11.21 -3.53
CA LEU A 91 2.79 -10.62 -4.02
C LEU A 91 2.68 -10.15 -5.46
N ARG A 92 1.83 -10.81 -6.27
CA ARG A 92 1.55 -10.36 -7.63
C ARG A 92 0.89 -8.99 -7.62
N PHE A 93 -0.08 -8.76 -6.73
CA PHE A 93 -0.72 -7.45 -6.56
C PHE A 93 0.34 -6.40 -6.18
N VAL A 94 1.14 -6.67 -5.14
CA VAL A 94 2.18 -5.76 -4.66
C VAL A 94 3.16 -5.39 -5.76
N ASN A 95 3.72 -6.38 -6.45
CA ASN A 95 4.73 -6.14 -7.49
C ASN A 95 4.18 -5.30 -8.66
N ILE A 96 2.91 -5.47 -9.02
CA ILE A 96 2.29 -4.65 -10.08
C ILE A 96 2.12 -3.20 -9.62
N ILE A 97 1.64 -2.97 -8.39
CA ILE A 97 1.48 -1.61 -7.85
C ILE A 97 2.84 -0.91 -7.72
N GLU A 98 3.85 -1.58 -7.20
CA GLU A 98 5.22 -1.05 -7.10
C GLU A 98 5.77 -0.66 -8.48
N SER A 99 5.59 -1.54 -9.47
CA SER A 99 6.00 -1.25 -10.85
C SER A 99 5.27 -0.07 -11.47
N LEU A 100 4.00 0.16 -11.11
CA LEU A 100 3.22 1.30 -11.61
C LEU A 100 3.70 2.62 -11.04
N GLN A 101 4.19 2.60 -9.81
CA GLN A 101 4.68 3.78 -9.09
C GLN A 101 6.18 4.02 -9.28
N GLY A 102 6.90 3.09 -9.93
CA GLY A 102 8.32 3.24 -10.23
C GLY A 102 9.25 3.10 -9.03
N TYR A 103 8.81 2.45 -7.94
CA TYR A 103 9.65 2.18 -6.77
C TYR A 103 9.83 0.68 -6.52
N SER A 104 10.89 0.32 -5.78
CA SER A 104 11.06 -1.03 -5.25
C SER A 104 10.76 -1.04 -3.77
N GLY A 105 9.72 -1.76 -3.34
CA GLY A 105 9.37 -1.82 -1.91
C GLY A 105 10.44 -2.45 -1.04
N SER A 106 11.42 -3.17 -1.62
CA SER A 106 12.57 -3.65 -0.87
C SER A 106 13.58 -2.56 -0.50
N GLN A 107 13.57 -1.43 -1.20
CA GLN A 107 14.42 -0.26 -0.91
C GLN A 107 13.74 0.72 0.06
N LEU A 108 12.41 0.66 0.14
CA LEU A 108 11.62 1.60 0.93
C LEU A 108 11.47 1.20 2.41
N PHE A 109 11.51 -0.10 2.72
CA PHE A 109 11.28 -0.61 4.07
C PHE A 109 12.49 -1.42 4.57
N ASP A 110 13.21 -0.89 5.56
CA ASP A 110 14.43 -1.51 6.12
C ASP A 110 14.19 -2.53 7.24
N ALA A 111 13.04 -3.21 7.20
CA ALA A 111 12.75 -4.28 8.14
C ALA A 111 13.69 -5.49 7.92
N LYS A 112 14.45 -5.84 8.96
CA LYS A 112 15.36 -7.02 8.98
C LYS A 112 14.60 -8.35 8.80
N ASN A 113 13.36 -8.40 9.26
CA ASN A 113 12.50 -9.57 9.10
C ASN A 113 11.77 -9.54 7.74
N ILE A 114 12.04 -10.53 6.89
CA ILE A 114 11.44 -10.63 5.55
C ILE A 114 9.92 -10.75 5.56
N GLN A 115 9.31 -11.36 6.57
CA GLN A 115 7.86 -11.49 6.68
C GLN A 115 7.22 -10.13 6.97
N VAL A 116 7.79 -9.39 7.92
CA VAL A 116 7.36 -8.03 8.28
C VAL A 116 7.54 -7.08 7.09
N LYS A 117 8.70 -7.14 6.42
CA LYS A 117 8.99 -6.36 5.22
C LYS A 117 7.94 -6.59 4.12
N ARG A 118 7.58 -7.85 3.88
CA ARG A 118 6.56 -8.19 2.87
C ARG A 118 5.16 -7.69 3.28
N GLN A 119 4.83 -7.71 4.58
CA GLN A 119 3.58 -7.14 5.07
C GLN A 119 3.53 -5.61 4.88
N HIS A 120 4.60 -4.89 5.21
CA HIS A 120 4.67 -3.45 4.97
C HIS A 120 4.48 -3.10 3.48
N ARG A 121 5.14 -3.85 2.58
CA ARG A 121 4.94 -3.71 1.13
C ARG A 121 3.49 -3.94 0.72
N LEU A 122 2.82 -4.95 1.28
CA LEU A 122 1.41 -5.23 1.02
C LEU A 122 0.51 -4.07 1.44
N PHE A 123 0.68 -3.58 2.66
CA PHE A 123 -0.13 -2.50 3.20
C PHE A 123 0.06 -1.20 2.44
N PHE A 124 1.30 -0.89 2.08
CA PHE A 124 1.61 0.30 1.28
C PHE A 124 1.03 0.21 -0.13
N ALA A 125 1.20 -0.93 -0.83
CA ALA A 125 0.58 -1.16 -2.13
C ALA A 125 -0.95 -1.07 -2.08
N TYR A 126 -1.55 -1.53 -0.99
CA TYR A 126 -2.99 -1.41 -0.76
C TYR A 126 -3.42 0.06 -0.61
N MET A 127 -2.72 0.86 0.21
CA MET A 127 -3.04 2.28 0.38
C MET A 127 -2.98 3.03 -0.96
N LEU A 128 -1.93 2.81 -1.74
CA LEU A 128 -1.79 3.40 -3.08
C LEU A 128 -2.94 3.00 -4.02
N ALA A 129 -3.35 1.72 -3.98
CA ALA A 129 -4.47 1.26 -4.80
C ALA A 129 -5.82 1.87 -4.36
N TRP A 130 -6.01 2.04 -3.06
CA TRP A 130 -7.21 2.67 -2.51
C TRP A 130 -7.26 4.17 -2.85
N GLU A 131 -6.16 4.90 -2.66
CA GLU A 131 -6.03 6.31 -3.03
C GLU A 131 -6.31 6.52 -4.52
N HIS A 132 -5.73 5.67 -5.37
CA HIS A 132 -5.95 5.73 -6.82
C HIS A 132 -7.42 5.52 -7.18
N LEU A 133 -8.12 4.56 -6.54
CA LEU A 133 -9.55 4.36 -6.76
C LEU A 133 -10.38 5.57 -6.30
N ARG A 134 -10.02 6.18 -5.16
CA ARG A 134 -10.68 7.40 -4.65
C ARG A 134 -10.54 8.57 -5.62
N TYR A 135 -9.33 8.75 -6.14
CA TYR A 135 -9.02 9.78 -7.12
C TYR A 135 -9.85 9.62 -8.39
N ILE A 136 -9.87 8.43 -9.00
CA ILE A 136 -10.64 8.21 -10.23
C ILE A 136 -12.16 8.21 -10.00
N ALA A 137 -12.61 7.97 -8.76
CA ALA A 137 -14.01 8.15 -8.36
C ALA A 137 -14.41 9.63 -8.21
N GLY A 138 -13.48 10.57 -8.38
CA GLY A 138 -13.74 12.01 -8.34
C GLY A 138 -13.59 12.62 -6.94
N SER A 139 -12.87 11.97 -6.03
CA SER A 139 -12.54 12.58 -4.74
C SER A 139 -11.38 13.56 -4.92
N GLU A 140 -11.63 14.83 -4.62
CA GLU A 140 -10.68 15.93 -4.82
C GLU A 140 -9.91 16.32 -3.55
N ASP A 141 -10.12 15.64 -2.42
CA ASP A 141 -9.43 15.99 -1.19
C ASP A 141 -7.96 15.52 -1.20
N GLU A 142 -7.10 16.24 -0.46
CA GLU A 142 -5.65 15.99 -0.37
C GLU A 142 -5.29 14.80 0.52
N TYR A 143 -6.25 13.99 0.98
CA TYR A 143 -5.98 12.90 1.90
C TYR A 143 -5.15 11.80 1.23
N SER A 144 -3.88 11.74 1.65
CA SER A 144 -2.89 10.77 1.19
C SER A 144 -2.27 10.01 2.37
N PRO A 145 -2.94 8.95 2.88
CA PRO A 145 -2.38 8.06 3.90
C PRO A 145 -1.02 7.43 3.51
N SER A 146 -0.75 7.24 2.21
CA SER A 146 0.55 6.73 1.75
C SER A 146 1.67 7.74 2.00
N SER A 147 1.42 9.03 1.78
CA SER A 147 2.37 10.12 2.05
C SER A 147 2.69 10.24 3.54
N GLU A 148 1.67 10.14 4.40
CA GLU A 148 1.87 10.14 5.86
C GLU A 148 2.74 8.96 6.33
N LEU A 149 2.53 7.77 5.74
CA LEU A 149 3.34 6.60 6.05
C LEU A 149 4.79 6.83 5.63
N LEU A 150 5.01 7.31 4.41
CA LEU A 150 6.35 7.61 3.91
C LEU A 150 7.10 8.61 4.79
N ALA A 151 6.42 9.68 5.22
CA ALA A 151 6.99 10.69 6.12
C ALA A 151 7.45 10.06 7.45
N THR A 152 6.68 9.09 7.98
CA THR A 152 7.02 8.39 9.22
C THR A 152 8.25 7.48 9.04
N TYR A 153 8.38 6.81 7.90
CA TYR A 153 9.55 5.98 7.60
C TYR A 153 10.80 6.83 7.33
N SER A 154 10.68 7.93 6.59
CA SER A 154 11.82 8.81 6.32
C SER A 154 12.32 9.50 7.59
N SER A 155 11.41 9.95 8.47
CA SER A 155 11.79 10.54 9.76
C SER A 155 12.48 9.53 10.68
N ALA A 156 11.98 8.29 10.73
CA ALA A 156 12.57 7.23 11.54
C ALA A 156 13.99 6.84 11.08
N HIS A 157 14.32 7.03 9.80
CA HIS A 157 15.65 6.77 9.24
C HIS A 157 16.58 7.98 9.27
N SER A 158 16.06 9.21 9.38
CA SER A 158 16.87 10.43 9.50
C SER A 158 17.54 10.63 10.87
N GLU A 159 17.07 9.93 11.92
CA GLU A 159 17.66 10.03 13.26
C GLU A 159 18.90 9.12 13.48
N GLU A 160 19.17 8.16 12.57
CA GLU A 160 20.37 7.30 12.65
C GLU A 160 21.56 7.84 11.83
N ASP A 161 21.35 8.75 10.86
CA ASP A 161 22.38 9.17 9.89
C ASP A 161 23.08 10.51 10.22
N HIS A 162 22.87 11.08 11.41
CA HIS A 162 23.52 12.31 11.85
C HIS A 162 24.33 12.14 13.15
N VAL A 163 25.26 11.18 13.15
CA VAL A 163 26.48 11.30 13.96
C VAL A 163 27.64 11.55 13.00
N HIS A 164 27.72 12.77 12.47
CA HIS A 164 29.01 13.28 12.00
C HIS A 164 29.87 13.48 13.26
N SER A 165 30.69 12.48 13.57
CA SER A 165 31.84 12.67 14.44
C SER A 165 32.78 13.66 13.75
N ASP A 166 32.70 14.94 14.12
CA ASP A 166 33.74 15.92 13.84
C ASP A 166 34.98 15.55 14.67
N ALA A 167 35.67 14.48 14.24
CA ALA A 167 37.07 14.27 14.58
C ALA A 167 37.88 15.03 13.54
N CYS A 168 38.03 16.35 13.74
CA CYS A 168 39.01 17.13 13.03
C CYS A 168 40.40 16.54 13.29
N GLU A 169 40.96 15.87 12.29
CA GLU A 169 42.38 15.60 12.17
C GLU A 169 43.13 16.94 12.24
N ASN A 170 43.84 17.18 13.33
CA ASN A 170 44.86 18.22 13.39
C ASN A 170 46.05 17.68 14.17
N ASN A 171 46.94 16.98 13.48
CA ASN A 171 48.31 16.80 13.95
C ASN A 171 49.28 16.92 12.78
N GLY A 172 49.58 18.16 12.44
CA GLY A 172 50.55 18.55 11.44
C GLY A 172 51.15 19.91 11.77
N CYS A 173 51.94 19.99 12.85
CA CYS A 173 52.85 21.10 13.09
C CYS A 173 53.97 20.69 14.04
N SER A 174 55.15 20.42 13.48
CA SER A 174 56.42 20.60 14.18
C SER A 174 57.50 20.93 13.16
N SER A 175 57.71 22.22 12.98
CA SER A 175 58.98 22.80 12.59
C SER A 175 59.75 23.13 13.87
N HIS A 176 60.89 22.48 14.09
CA HIS A 176 62.13 23.04 14.65
C HIS A 176 63.23 21.98 14.68
#